data_AF-A0A021X111-F1
#
_entry.id   AF-A0A021X111-F1
#
_cell.length_a   1.000
_cell.length_b   1.000
_cell.length_c   1.000
_cell.angle_alpha   90.00
_cell.angle_beta   90.00
_cell.angle_gamma   90.00
#
_symmetry.space_group_name_H-M   'P 1'
#
loop_
_entity.id
_entity.type
_entity.pdbx_description
1 polymer ?
#
loop_
_entity_poly.entity_id
_entity_poly.type
_entity_poly.pdbx_seq_one_letter_code
_entity_poly.pdbx_strand_id
1 'polypeptide(L)'
;MMLEDGTPETWVYKRDPSIRLPRADAVRRTGGGIAYLAPEIVLLFKAKYRRDKDEADFAKALPRLDAKQRCWLQACLAQAYPDHAWSAVL
;
A
#
# COMPACT_ATOMS: atom_id res chain seq x y z
N MET A 1 -8.39 -8.92 -15.22
CA MET A 1 -8.62 -7.49 -14.89
C MET A 1 -8.84 -7.38 -13.40
N MET A 2 -8.13 -6.50 -12.68
CA MET A 2 -8.40 -6.27 -11.26
C MET A 2 -9.57 -5.28 -11.20
N LEU A 3 -10.78 -5.78 -10.93
CA LEU A 3 -11.92 -4.93 -10.61
C LEU A 3 -11.73 -4.44 -9.17
N GLU A 4 -11.74 -3.13 -8.98
CA GLU A 4 -11.66 -2.47 -7.68
C GLU A 4 -13.01 -1.77 -7.45
N ASP A 5 -13.61 -1.89 -6.27
CA ASP A 5 -14.88 -1.22 -5.91
C ASP A 5 -14.73 0.30 -5.68
N GLY A 6 -13.65 0.89 -6.21
CA GLY A 6 -13.34 2.31 -6.08
C GLY A 6 -14.11 3.18 -7.07
N THR A 7 -14.17 4.48 -6.77
CA THR A 7 -14.66 5.51 -7.68
C THR A 7 -13.47 6.22 -8.35
N PRO A 8 -13.71 7.13 -9.31
CA PRO A 8 -12.65 8.01 -9.84
C PRO A 8 -11.99 8.88 -8.76
N GLU A 9 -12.66 9.12 -7.63
CA GLU A 9 -12.20 9.96 -6.52
C GLU A 9 -11.67 9.15 -5.34
N THR A 10 -12.11 7.89 -5.18
CA THR A 10 -11.79 7.05 -4.02
C THR A 10 -11.18 5.74 -4.47
N TRP A 11 -9.99 5.44 -3.97
CA TRP A 11 -9.42 4.10 -4.05
C TRP A 11 -9.86 3.27 -2.85
N VAL A 12 -10.20 2.00 -3.10
CA VAL A 12 -10.69 1.06 -2.08
C VAL A 12 -9.82 -0.17 -2.09
N TYR A 13 -9.34 -0.58 -0.92
CA TYR A 13 -8.56 -1.80 -0.81
C TYR A 13 -9.47 -3.02 -0.97
N LYS A 14 -9.27 -3.77 -2.06
CA LYS A 14 -10.15 -4.90 -2.43
C LYS A 14 -10.30 -6.02 -1.39
N ARG A 15 -9.40 -6.10 -0.40
CA ARG A 15 -9.43 -7.17 0.63
C ARG A 15 -10.04 -6.71 1.94
N ASP A 16 -10.10 -5.40 2.17
CA ASP A 16 -10.79 -4.78 3.28
C ASP A 16 -11.34 -3.42 2.79
N PRO A 17 -12.61 -3.38 2.34
CA PRO A 17 -13.22 -2.17 1.79
C PRO A 17 -13.34 -0.99 2.74
N SER A 18 -13.09 -1.19 4.05
CA SER A 18 -13.02 -0.10 5.02
C SER A 18 -11.71 0.69 4.93
N ILE A 19 -10.65 0.09 4.36
CA ILE A 19 -9.41 0.79 4.01
C ILE A 19 -9.62 1.52 2.69
N ARG A 20 -9.68 2.84 2.79
CA ARG A 20 -9.98 3.74 1.67
C ARG A 20 -9.09 4.97 1.72
N LEU A 21 -8.82 5.56 0.56
CA LEU A 21 -8.14 6.84 0.46
C LEU A 21 -8.53 7.60 -0.82
N PRO A 22 -8.31 8.92 -0.88
CA PRO A 22 -8.45 9.67 -2.12
C PRO A 22 -7.63 9.02 -3.23
N ARG A 23 -8.23 8.85 -4.40
CA ARG A 23 -7.56 8.20 -5.55
C ARG A 23 -6.31 8.96 -5.98
N ALA A 24 -6.29 10.28 -5.79
CA ALA A 24 -5.12 11.12 -6.04
C ALA A 24 -3.92 10.78 -5.13
N ASP A 25 -4.17 10.33 -3.91
CA ASP A 25 -3.13 9.86 -2.99
C ASP A 25 -2.71 8.42 -3.33
N ALA A 26 -3.65 7.59 -3.79
CA ALA A 26 -3.42 6.20 -4.13
C ALA A 26 -2.68 6.00 -5.44
N VAL A 27 -3.10 6.72 -6.48
CA VAL A 27 -2.62 6.59 -7.85
C VAL A 27 -1.86 7.86 -8.19
N ARG A 28 -0.55 7.82 -7.97
CA ARG A 28 0.36 8.93 -8.22
C ARG A 28 0.83 8.90 -9.67
N ARG A 29 1.39 9.99 -10.15
CA ARG A 29 1.98 10.09 -11.49
C ARG A 29 3.46 10.40 -11.41
N THR A 30 4.25 9.79 -12.29
CA THR A 30 5.64 10.18 -12.48
C THR A 30 5.71 11.57 -13.13
N GLY A 31 6.89 12.18 -13.18
CA GLY A 31 7.08 13.44 -13.91
C GLY A 31 6.70 13.36 -15.40
N GLY A 32 6.75 12.16 -15.99
CA GLY A 32 6.30 11.88 -17.36
C GLY A 32 4.81 11.50 -17.48
N GLY A 33 4.01 11.65 -16.41
CA GLY A 33 2.57 11.42 -16.42
C GLY A 33 2.13 9.96 -16.31
N ILE A 34 3.06 8.99 -16.25
CA ILE A 34 2.74 7.57 -16.07
C ILE A 34 2.15 7.36 -14.68
N ALA A 35 0.93 6.84 -14.62
CA ALA A 35 0.24 6.52 -13.38
C ALA A 35 0.80 5.24 -12.74
N TYR A 36 0.99 5.27 -11.42
CA TYR A 36 1.44 4.14 -10.63
C TYR A 36 0.80 4.18 -9.24
N LEU A 37 0.64 3.01 -8.63
CA LEU A 37 0.09 2.89 -7.28
C LEU A 37 1.14 3.30 -6.25
N ALA A 38 0.74 4.06 -5.23
CA ALA A 38 1.62 4.52 -4.17
C ALA A 38 2.35 3.33 -3.52
N PRO A 39 3.66 3.43 -3.25
CA PRO A 39 4.46 2.31 -2.77
C PRO A 39 3.89 1.64 -1.51
N GLU A 40 3.39 2.42 -0.56
CA GLU A 40 2.76 1.92 0.66
C GLU A 40 1.55 1.02 0.39
N ILE A 41 0.76 1.29 -0.66
CA ILE A 41 -0.38 0.47 -1.04
C ILE A 41 0.07 -0.81 -1.75
N VAL A 42 1.09 -0.71 -2.59
CA VAL A 42 1.71 -1.90 -3.22
C VAL A 42 2.22 -2.84 -2.14
N LEU A 43 2.86 -2.32 -1.09
CA LEU A 43 3.30 -3.10 0.06
C LEU A 43 2.10 -3.71 0.81
N LEU A 44 1.02 -2.98 1.06
CA LEU A 44 -0.19 -3.54 1.67
C LEU A 44 -0.73 -4.75 0.88
N PHE A 45 -0.71 -4.71 -0.46
CA PHE A 45 -1.09 -5.87 -1.26
C PHE A 45 -0.15 -7.07 -1.10
N LYS A 46 1.15 -6.81 -0.95
CA LYS A 46 2.21 -7.82 -0.80
C LYS A 46 2.23 -8.47 0.58
N ALA A 47 1.85 -7.72 1.61
CA ALA A 47 1.76 -8.18 3.00
C ALA A 47 0.95 -9.48 3.17
N LYS A 48 -0.06 -9.73 2.34
CA LYS A 48 -0.82 -10.99 2.38
C LYS A 48 0.03 -12.25 2.19
N TYR A 49 1.04 -12.20 1.33
CA TYR A 49 1.73 -13.42 0.88
C TYR A 49 3.18 -13.52 1.33
N ARG A 50 3.85 -12.40 1.65
CA ARG A 50 5.24 -12.36 2.17
C ARG A 50 6.20 -13.31 1.44
N ARG A 51 6.12 -13.40 0.11
CA ARG A 51 7.04 -14.21 -0.69
C ARG A 51 8.44 -13.56 -0.62
N ASP A 52 9.51 -14.29 -0.93
CA ASP A 52 10.87 -13.73 -0.91
C ASP A 52 11.01 -12.43 -1.71
N LYS A 53 10.33 -12.36 -2.86
CA LYS A 53 10.27 -11.13 -3.66
C LYS A 53 9.51 -9.98 -3.00
N ASP A 54 8.49 -10.29 -2.20
CA ASP A 54 7.69 -9.30 -1.48
C ASP A 54 8.48 -8.74 -0.29
N GLU A 55 9.23 -9.58 0.42
CA GLU A 55 10.19 -9.16 1.45
C GLU A 55 11.31 -8.29 0.85
N ALA A 56 11.88 -8.71 -0.28
CA ALA A 56 12.89 -7.93 -0.98
C ALA A 56 12.35 -6.57 -1.46
N ASP A 57 11.11 -6.52 -1.94
CA ASP A 57 10.45 -5.27 -2.33
C ASP A 57 10.19 -4.37 -1.12
N PHE A 58 9.75 -4.93 0.02
CA PHE A 58 9.59 -4.19 1.26
C PHE A 58 10.90 -3.58 1.75
N ALA A 59 11.97 -4.36 1.81
CA ALA A 59 13.29 -3.88 2.23
C ALA A 59 13.83 -2.75 1.33
N LYS A 60 13.57 -2.81 0.01
CA LYS A 60 13.97 -1.77 -0.94
C LYS A 60 13.11 -0.51 -0.86
N ALA A 61 11.81 -0.67 -0.60
CA ALA A 61 10.86 0.43 -0.56
C ALA A 61 10.90 1.19 0.77
N LEU A 62 11.08 0.50 1.90
CA LEU A 62 11.06 1.06 3.25
C LEU A 62 11.90 2.34 3.42
N PRO A 63 13.19 2.41 3.02
CA PRO A 63 13.99 3.63 3.18
C PRO A 63 13.50 4.80 2.32
N ARG A 64 12.65 4.55 1.32
CA ARG A 64 12.08 5.56 0.42
C ARG A 64 10.70 6.03 0.84
N LEU A 65 10.07 5.37 1.82
CA LEU A 65 8.80 5.81 2.38
C LEU A 65 9.04 6.96 3.36
N ASP A 66 8.28 8.03 3.18
CA ASP A 66 8.20 9.12 4.17
C ASP A 66 7.41 8.69 5.43
N ALA A 67 7.43 9.54 6.46
CA ALA A 67 6.77 9.24 7.72
C ALA A 67 5.25 9.02 7.58
N LYS A 68 4.57 9.78 6.72
CA LYS A 68 3.13 9.66 6.51
C LYS A 68 2.80 8.33 5.83
N GLN A 69 3.61 7.92 4.85
CA GLN A 69 3.47 6.64 4.15
C GLN A 69 3.69 5.46 5.09
N ARG A 70 4.70 5.53 5.97
CA ARG A 70 4.97 4.48 6.97
C ARG A 70 3.84 4.37 7.98
N CYS A 71 3.40 5.48 8.57
CA CYS A 71 2.28 5.49 9.51
C CYS A 71 1.00 4.94 8.88
N TRP A 72 0.71 5.33 7.63
CA TRP A 72 -0.46 4.80 6.92
C TRP A 72 -0.35 3.29 6.69
N LEU A 73 0.80 2.80 6.23
CA LEU A 73 1.02 1.37 6.03
C LEU A 73 0.90 0.60 7.35
N GLN A 74 1.51 1.10 8.42
CA GLN A 74 1.46 0.48 9.75
C GLN A 74 0.01 0.37 10.25
N ALA A 75 -0.80 1.42 10.12
CA ALA A 75 -2.22 1.38 10.49
C ALA A 75 -3.00 0.36 9.65
N CYS A 76 -2.77 0.32 8.34
CA CYS A 76 -3.43 -0.64 7.46
C CYS A 76 -3.02 -2.09 7.74
N LEU A 77 -1.75 -2.32 8.08
CA LEU A 77 -1.27 -3.65 8.49
C LEU A 77 -1.91 -4.06 9.82
N ALA A 78 -1.93 -3.19 10.83
CA ALA A 78 -2.57 -3.48 12.11
C ALA A 78 -4.06 -3.86 11.94
N GLN A 79 -4.74 -3.24 10.98
CA GLN A 79 -6.14 -3.53 10.67
C GLN A 79 -6.34 -4.82 9.86
N ALA A 80 -5.64 -4.97 8.73
CA ALA A 80 -5.88 -6.05 7.78
C ALA A 80 -5.11 -7.34 8.10
N TYR A 81 -3.99 -7.21 8.82
CA TYR A 81 -3.05 -8.29 9.14
C TYR A 81 -2.49 -8.10 10.57
N PRO A 82 -3.28 -8.37 11.62
CA PRO A 82 -2.78 -8.32 13.00
C PRO A 82 -1.46 -9.10 13.16
N ASP A 83 -0.54 -8.54 13.94
CA ASP A 83 0.80 -9.11 14.21
C ASP A 83 1.72 -9.31 12.99
N HIS A 84 1.47 -8.59 11.89
CA HIS A 84 2.33 -8.66 10.70
C HIS A 84 3.76 -8.18 11.01
N ALA A 85 4.76 -8.97 10.62
CA ALA A 85 6.17 -8.71 10.96
C ALA A 85 6.69 -7.33 10.47
N TRP A 86 6.19 -6.84 9.33
CA TRP A 86 6.56 -5.51 8.84
C TRP A 86 6.13 -4.38 9.79
N SER A 87 5.10 -4.56 10.61
CA SER A 87 4.64 -3.55 11.58
C SER A 87 5.66 -3.28 12.69
N ALA A 88 6.58 -4.21 12.96
CA ALA A 88 7.62 -4.05 13.97
C ALA A 88 8.83 -3.24 13.47
N VAL A 89 8.92 -2.99 12.16
CA VAL A 89 10.06 -2.33 11.50
C VAL A 89 9.66 -1.08 10.71
N LEU A 90 8.36 -0.77 10.66
CA LEU A 90 7.80 0.47 10.11
C LEU A 90 7.81 1.58 11.16
#